data_AF-A0A5E4HUN2-F1
#
_entry.id   AF-A0A5E4HUN2-F1
#
_cell.length_a   1.000
_cell.length_b   1.000
_cell.length_c   1.000
_cell.angle_alpha   90.00
_cell.angle_beta   90.00
_cell.angle_gamma   90.00
#
_symmetry.space_group_name_H-M   'P 1'
#
loop_
_entity.id
_entity.type
_entity.pdbx_description
1 polymer ?
#
loop_
_entity_poly.entity_id
_entity_poly.type
_entity_poly.pdbx_seq_one_letter_code
_entity_poly.pdbx_strand_id
1 'polypeptide(L)'
;MEDGIIKTAPDREKAKSILKMVETTLEMIDTIDSKKFSSHIVKEYYEVVRELISVILLLDGYKTHGEGAHKKLIDYMEKNYGDFKGHEISLIDDLRVVRNKIAYNGFFVTDDYLERKKKDILMIIDKLRIIIYKKL
;
A
#
# COMPACT_ATOMS: atom_id res chain seq x y z
N MET A 1 10.99 -7.39 -23.40
CA MET A 1 9.60 -7.35 -22.90
C MET A 1 9.69 -6.87 -21.46
N GLU A 2 9.73 -5.55 -21.27
CA GLU A 2 10.59 -4.96 -20.24
C GLU A 2 9.88 -3.91 -19.38
N ASP A 3 8.58 -4.03 -19.16
CA ASP A 3 7.92 -3.23 -18.13
C ASP A 3 6.78 -4.02 -17.50
N GLY A 4 6.93 -4.36 -16.21
CA GLY A 4 5.93 -5.07 -15.39
C GLY A 4 4.64 -4.27 -15.12
N ILE A 5 4.33 -3.29 -15.99
CA ILE A 5 3.12 -2.48 -16.03
C ILE A 5 2.52 -2.62 -17.43
N ILE A 6 1.25 -2.98 -17.51
CA ILE A 6 0.51 -3.12 -18.77
C ILE A 6 -0.71 -2.21 -18.80
N LYS A 7 -1.05 -1.72 -19.99
CA LYS A 7 -2.23 -0.87 -20.20
C LYS A 7 -3.53 -1.66 -19.99
N THR A 8 -4.53 -0.98 -19.45
CA THR A 8 -5.89 -1.51 -19.27
C THR A 8 -6.90 -0.36 -19.31
N ALA A 9 -8.19 -0.66 -19.46
CA ALA A 9 -9.21 0.36 -19.35
C ALA A 9 -9.38 0.75 -17.87
N PRO A 10 -9.44 2.05 -17.52
CA PRO A 10 -9.80 2.47 -16.18
C PRO A 10 -11.13 1.85 -15.73
N ASP A 11 -11.16 1.30 -14.52
CA ASP A 11 -12.33 0.62 -13.97
C ASP A 11 -12.71 1.22 -12.61
N ARG A 12 -13.65 2.18 -12.64
CA ARG A 12 -14.10 2.92 -11.44
C ARG A 12 -14.92 2.05 -10.49
N GLU A 13 -15.70 1.10 -11.00
CA GLU A 13 -16.52 0.22 -10.16
C GLU A 13 -15.64 -0.78 -9.39
N LYS A 14 -14.61 -1.31 -10.05
CA LYS A 14 -13.57 -2.09 -9.37
C LYS A 14 -12.79 -1.26 -8.36
N ALA A 15 -12.43 -0.01 -8.69
CA ALA A 15 -11.78 0.89 -7.75
C ALA A 15 -12.61 1.09 -6.48
N LYS A 16 -13.92 1.40 -6.60
CA LYS A 16 -14.84 1.53 -5.46
C LYS A 16 -14.94 0.24 -4.63
N SER A 17 -14.96 -0.91 -5.29
CA SER A 17 -15.02 -2.21 -4.62
C SER A 17 -13.76 -2.48 -3.79
N ILE A 18 -12.57 -2.17 -4.33
CA ILE A 18 -11.30 -2.29 -3.60
C ILE A 18 -11.26 -1.30 -2.44
N LEU A 19 -11.70 -0.06 -2.63
CA LEU A 19 -11.76 0.92 -1.55
C LEU A 19 -12.64 0.43 -0.39
N LYS A 20 -13.80 -0.16 -0.68
CA LYS A 20 -14.65 -0.75 0.36
C LYS A 20 -13.91 -1.82 1.16
N MET A 21 -13.12 -2.68 0.51
CA MET A 21 -12.30 -3.67 1.20
C MET A 21 -11.23 -3.02 2.07
N VAL A 22 -10.54 -2.00 1.57
CA VAL A 22 -9.55 -1.23 2.33
C VAL A 22 -10.16 -0.63 3.60
N GLU A 23 -11.34 -0.03 3.53
CA GLU A 23 -12.01 0.53 4.72
C GLU A 23 -12.32 -0.57 5.75
N THR A 24 -12.88 -1.70 5.32
CA THR A 24 -13.16 -2.81 6.26
C THR A 24 -11.89 -3.42 6.87
N THR A 25 -10.77 -3.40 6.14
CA THR A 25 -9.46 -3.85 6.65
C THR A 25 -8.92 -2.87 7.69
N LEU A 26 -9.05 -1.56 7.47
CA LEU A 26 -8.66 -0.55 8.45
C LEU A 26 -9.50 -0.64 9.73
N GLU A 27 -10.82 -0.79 9.59
CA GLU A 27 -11.72 -1.05 10.73
C GLU A 27 -11.30 -2.31 11.50
N MET A 28 -10.96 -3.40 10.80
CA MET A 28 -10.46 -4.61 11.43
C MET A 28 -9.16 -4.34 12.19
N ILE A 29 -8.18 -3.66 11.59
CA ILE A 29 -6.88 -3.34 12.23
C ILE A 29 -7.10 -2.62 13.56
N ASP A 30 -8.05 -1.69 13.63
CA ASP A 30 -8.35 -0.92 14.84
C ASP A 30 -8.91 -1.76 15.99
N THR A 31 -9.42 -2.97 15.70
CA THR A 31 -9.90 -3.92 16.73
C THR A 31 -8.82 -4.86 17.27
N ILE A 32 -7.64 -4.90 16.64
CA ILE A 32 -6.58 -5.87 16.97
C ILE A 32 -5.67 -5.30 18.06
N ASP A 33 -5.32 -6.14 19.05
CA ASP A 33 -4.30 -5.80 20.05
C ASP A 33 -2.92 -5.60 19.39
N SER A 34 -2.52 -4.32 19.30
CA SER A 34 -1.31 -3.91 18.62
C SER A 34 -0.02 -4.32 19.32
N LYS A 35 -0.08 -4.65 20.62
CA LYS A 35 1.09 -5.13 21.37
C LYS A 35 1.35 -6.61 21.13
N LYS A 36 0.27 -7.37 20.87
CA LYS A 36 0.36 -8.81 20.63
C LYS A 36 0.56 -9.15 19.15
N PHE A 37 -0.03 -8.36 18.26
CA PHE A 37 -0.12 -8.71 16.83
C PHE A 37 0.55 -7.68 15.92
N SER A 38 1.61 -7.02 16.38
CA SER A 38 2.29 -5.92 15.65
C SER A 38 2.74 -6.34 14.24
N SER A 39 3.29 -7.56 14.08
CA SER A 39 3.66 -8.11 12.76
C SER A 39 2.47 -8.22 11.82
N HIS A 40 1.32 -8.68 12.31
CA HIS A 40 0.12 -8.80 11.50
C HIS A 40 -0.39 -7.42 11.08
N ILE A 41 -0.46 -6.48 12.02
CA ILE A 41 -0.91 -5.12 11.72
C ILE A 41 0.02 -4.43 10.70
N VAL A 42 1.34 -4.55 10.85
CA VAL A 42 2.29 -3.96 9.90
C VAL A 42 2.15 -4.59 8.51
N LYS A 43 1.93 -5.91 8.44
CA LYS A 43 1.63 -6.60 7.18
C LYS A 43 0.36 -6.05 6.54
N GLU A 44 -0.73 -5.93 7.29
CA GLU A 44 -2.01 -5.45 6.75
C GLU A 44 -1.94 -3.97 6.34
N TYR A 45 -1.22 -3.12 7.07
CA TYR A 45 -0.97 -1.74 6.64
C TYR A 45 -0.25 -1.67 5.29
N TYR A 46 0.76 -2.53 5.06
CA TYR A 46 1.40 -2.60 3.75
C TYR A 46 0.44 -3.04 2.65
N GLU A 47 -0.41 -4.04 2.92
CA GLU A 47 -1.40 -4.49 1.95
C GLU A 47 -2.39 -3.38 1.60
N VAL A 48 -2.87 -2.62 2.59
CA VAL A 48 -3.71 -1.42 2.36
C VAL A 48 -3.01 -0.41 1.45
N VAL A 49 -1.77 -0.02 1.77
CA VAL A 49 -1.00 0.92 0.96
C VAL A 49 -0.83 0.40 -0.47
N ARG A 50 -0.50 -0.89 -0.63
CA ARG A 50 -0.36 -1.52 -1.94
C ARG A 50 -1.66 -1.51 -2.74
N GLU A 51 -2.79 -1.83 -2.11
CA GLU A 51 -4.09 -1.86 -2.76
C GLU A 51 -4.50 -0.47 -3.23
N LEU A 52 -4.29 0.56 -2.40
CA LEU A 52 -4.53 1.95 -2.77
C LEU A 52 -3.66 2.38 -3.96
N ILE A 53 -2.36 2.05 -3.98
CA ILE A 53 -1.51 2.33 -5.14
C ILE A 53 -1.99 1.56 -6.39
N SER A 54 -2.45 0.32 -6.21
CA SER A 54 -3.01 -0.48 -7.31
C SER A 54 -4.30 0.15 -7.86
N VAL A 55 -5.12 0.76 -7.01
CA VAL A 55 -6.32 1.51 -7.43
C VAL A 55 -5.94 2.75 -8.21
N ILE A 56 -4.93 3.50 -7.76
CA ILE A 56 -4.41 4.65 -8.51
C ILE A 56 -3.96 4.20 -9.91
N LEU A 57 -3.13 3.17 -9.98
CA LEU A 57 -2.64 2.63 -11.24
C LEU A 57 -3.78 2.15 -12.16
N LEU A 58 -4.80 1.50 -11.58
CA LEU A 58 -6.00 1.08 -12.29
C LEU A 58 -6.77 2.28 -12.88
N LEU A 59 -6.97 3.34 -12.11
CA LEU A 59 -7.66 4.56 -12.55
C LEU A 59 -6.86 5.32 -13.61
N ASP A 60 -5.54 5.18 -13.62
CA ASP A 60 -4.66 5.71 -14.67
C ASP A 60 -4.67 4.86 -15.95
N GLY A 61 -5.37 3.73 -15.96
CA GLY A 61 -5.46 2.84 -17.12
C GLY A 61 -4.28 1.87 -17.22
N TYR A 62 -3.73 1.46 -16.08
CA TYR A 62 -2.62 0.52 -16.02
C TYR A 62 -2.86 -0.58 -14.96
N LYS A 63 -2.10 -1.66 -15.03
CA LYS A 63 -2.01 -2.68 -13.98
C LYS A 63 -0.61 -3.29 -13.95
N THR A 64 -0.15 -3.69 -12.77
CA THR A 64 1.12 -4.45 -12.66
C THR A 64 0.93 -5.93 -12.95
N HIS A 65 1.96 -6.58 -13.47
CA HIS A 65 2.01 -8.03 -13.66
C HIS A 65 3.43 -8.58 -13.45
N GLY A 66 3.52 -9.86 -13.10
CA GLY A 66 4.78 -10.58 -13.01
C GLY A 66 5.55 -10.38 -11.70
N GLU A 67 6.79 -10.88 -11.70
CA GLU A 67 7.70 -10.76 -10.57
C GLU A 67 8.07 -9.29 -10.32
N GLY A 68 8.17 -8.91 -9.04
CA GLY A 68 8.51 -7.53 -8.67
C GLY A 68 7.39 -6.50 -8.86
N ALA A 69 6.15 -6.93 -9.16
CA ALA A 69 4.98 -6.05 -9.33
C ALA A 69 4.83 -5.02 -8.19
N HIS A 70 5.12 -5.42 -6.95
CA HIS A 70 5.05 -4.54 -5.79
C HIS A 70 6.06 -3.39 -5.84
N LYS A 71 7.29 -3.65 -6.31
CA LYS A 71 8.29 -2.60 -6.49
C LYS A 71 7.89 -1.68 -7.63
N LYS A 72 7.33 -2.23 -8.71
CA LYS A 72 6.82 -1.44 -9.84
C LYS A 72 5.68 -0.49 -9.46
N LEU A 73 4.82 -0.87 -8.51
CA LEU A 73 3.83 0.04 -7.95
C LEU A 73 4.49 1.26 -7.28
N ILE A 74 5.54 1.04 -6.50
CA ILE A 74 6.27 2.11 -5.79
C ILE A 74 7.02 2.99 -6.80
N ASP A 75 7.73 2.40 -7.75
CA ASP A 75 8.44 3.11 -8.81
C ASP A 75 7.47 3.97 -9.65
N TYR A 76 6.24 3.48 -9.88
CA TYR A 76 5.21 4.24 -10.56
C TYR A 76 4.78 5.47 -9.75
N MET A 77 4.57 5.32 -8.44
CA MET A 77 4.23 6.44 -7.57
C MET A 77 5.34 7.50 -7.55
N GLU A 78 6.59 7.08 -7.37
CA GLU A 78 7.74 7.99 -7.36
C GLU A 78 7.87 8.81 -8.65
N LYS A 79 7.64 8.16 -9.81
CA LYS A 79 7.77 8.80 -11.12
C LYS A 79 6.61 9.71 -11.51
N ASN A 80 5.38 9.38 -11.10
CA ASN A 80 4.17 10.03 -11.60
C ASN A 80 3.45 10.91 -10.56
N TYR A 81 3.79 10.78 -9.27
CA TYR A 81 3.15 11.50 -8.16
C TYR A 81 4.17 12.29 -7.33
N GLY A 82 4.59 13.44 -7.85
CA GLY A 82 5.59 14.32 -7.22
C GLY A 82 5.22 14.89 -5.84
N ASP A 83 3.97 14.73 -5.39
CA ASP A 83 3.52 15.11 -4.04
C ASP A 83 4.05 14.17 -2.93
N PHE A 84 4.56 12.99 -3.31
CA PHE A 84 5.22 12.06 -2.39
C PHE A 84 6.69 12.44 -2.21
N LYS A 85 7.09 12.66 -0.96
CA LYS A 85 8.46 12.97 -0.59
C LYS A 85 9.30 11.68 -0.58
N GLY A 86 10.61 11.81 -0.78
CA GLY A 86 11.52 10.66 -0.82
C GLY A 86 11.46 9.76 0.44
N HIS A 87 11.22 10.32 1.63
CA HIS A 87 11.04 9.52 2.84
C HIS A 87 9.73 8.74 2.86
N GLU A 88 8.67 9.22 2.22
CA GLU A 88 7.39 8.52 2.10
C GLU A 88 7.54 7.32 1.16
N ILE A 89 8.18 7.53 0.00
CA ILE A 89 8.53 6.45 -0.93
C ILE A 89 9.42 5.40 -0.25
N SER A 90 10.44 5.85 0.51
CA SER A 90 11.32 4.96 1.27
C SER A 90 10.55 4.17 2.32
N LEU A 91 9.62 4.80 3.04
CA LEU A 91 8.78 4.12 4.03
C LEU A 91 7.89 3.04 3.38
N ILE A 92 7.30 3.31 2.21
CA ILE A 92 6.49 2.32 1.49
C ILE A 92 7.37 1.12 1.06
N ASP A 93 8.60 1.37 0.61
CA ASP A 93 9.53 0.30 0.22
C ASP A 93 10.04 -0.50 1.43
N ASP A 94 10.30 0.15 2.56
CA ASP A 94 10.63 -0.50 3.83
C ASP A 94 9.50 -1.44 4.27
N LEU A 95 8.25 -0.98 4.21
CA LEU A 95 7.07 -1.78 4.55
C LEU A 95 6.95 -3.00 3.63
N ARG A 96 7.24 -2.86 2.33
CA ARG A 96 7.29 -4.00 1.39
C ARG A 96 8.32 -5.03 1.83
N VAL A 97 9.52 -4.60 2.21
CA VAL A 97 10.60 -5.48 2.66
C VAL A 97 10.22 -6.17 3.98
N VAL A 98 9.67 -5.42 4.95
CA VAL A 98 9.24 -5.98 6.24
C VAL A 98 8.10 -6.97 6.07
N ARG A 99 7.09 -6.65 5.28
CA ARG A 99 6.00 -7.58 4.95
C ARG A 99 6.52 -8.85 4.30
N ASN A 100 7.50 -8.77 3.40
CA ASN A 100 8.12 -9.97 2.82
C ASN A 100 8.83 -10.81 3.89
N LYS A 101 9.56 -10.20 4.81
CA LYS A 101 10.18 -10.91 5.94
C LYS A 101 9.13 -11.57 6.83
N ILE A 102 8.01 -10.90 7.12
CA ILE A 102 6.91 -11.47 7.91
C ILE A 102 6.32 -12.68 7.18
N ALA A 103 5.98 -12.53 5.90
CA ALA A 103 5.26 -13.55 5.12
C ALA A 103 6.12 -14.78 4.80
N TYR A 104 7.40 -14.60 4.44
CA TYR A 104 8.25 -15.69 3.96
C TYR A 104 9.21 -16.24 5.03
N ASN A 105 9.59 -15.42 6.02
CA ASN A 105 10.59 -15.79 7.01
C ASN A 105 10.02 -15.88 8.43
N GLY A 106 8.71 -15.65 8.63
CA GLY A 106 8.09 -15.64 9.95
C GLY A 106 8.65 -14.53 10.86
N PHE A 107 9.13 -13.43 10.28
CA PHE A 107 9.74 -12.33 11.03
C PHE A 107 8.73 -11.67 11.98
N PHE A 108 9.17 -11.44 13.22
CA PHE A 108 8.39 -10.70 14.21
C PHE A 108 8.83 -9.25 14.31
N VAL A 109 7.86 -8.35 14.21
CA VAL A 109 8.01 -6.91 14.40
C VAL A 109 7.66 -6.58 15.86
N THR A 110 8.46 -5.72 16.48
CA THR A 110 8.17 -5.20 17.83
C THR A 110 7.00 -4.22 17.80
N ASP A 111 6.30 -4.09 18.91
CA ASP A 111 5.26 -3.08 19.10
C ASP A 111 5.80 -1.66 18.92
N ASP A 112 6.99 -1.36 19.44
CA ASP A 112 7.69 -0.07 19.23
C ASP A 112 7.87 0.28 17.74
N TYR A 113 8.18 -0.71 16.88
CA TYR A 113 8.33 -0.44 15.45
C TYR A 113 7.02 0.05 14.84
N LEU A 114 5.90 -0.59 15.21
CA LEU A 114 4.57 -0.20 14.76
C LEU A 114 4.22 1.19 15.30
N GLU A 115 4.41 1.44 16.60
CA GLU A 115 4.10 2.72 17.23
C GLU A 115 4.83 3.89 16.56
N ARG A 116 6.13 3.75 16.30
CA ARG A 116 6.95 4.80 15.68
C ARG A 116 6.54 5.12 14.23
N LYS A 117 6.05 4.15 13.48
CA LYS A 117 5.72 4.31 12.04
C LYS A 117 4.23 4.51 11.78
N LYS A 118 3.34 4.16 12.73
CA LYS A 118 1.88 4.19 12.53
C LYS A 118 1.38 5.53 12.00
N LYS A 119 1.85 6.63 12.59
CA LYS A 119 1.45 7.98 12.14
C LYS A 119 1.79 8.24 10.67
N ASP A 120 3.03 7.95 10.27
CA ASP A 120 3.48 8.19 8.89
C ASP A 120 2.78 7.27 7.89
N ILE A 121 2.51 6.01 8.28
CA ILE A 121 1.73 5.05 7.49
C ILE A 121 0.31 5.60 7.24
N LEU A 122 -0.37 6.07 8.29
CA LEU A 122 -1.72 6.62 8.17
C LEU A 122 -1.73 7.88 7.29
N MET A 123 -0.72 8.75 7.42
CA MET A 123 -0.57 9.92 6.54
C MET A 123 -0.40 9.54 5.06
N ILE A 124 0.35 8.48 4.76
CA ILE A 124 0.48 7.94 3.40
C ILE A 124 -0.87 7.42 2.89
N ILE A 125 -1.59 6.67 3.71
CA ILE A 125 -2.92 6.14 3.38
C ILE A 125 -3.88 7.28 3.04
N ASP A 126 -3.93 8.34 3.85
CA ASP A 126 -4.79 9.49 3.61
C ASP A 126 -4.42 10.24 2.32
N LYS A 127 -3.12 10.42 2.04
CA LYS A 127 -2.66 11.01 0.77
C LYS A 127 -3.10 10.19 -0.43
N LEU A 128 -2.96 8.86 -0.37
CA LEU A 128 -3.38 7.97 -1.45
C LEU A 128 -4.91 8.05 -1.65
N ARG A 129 -5.69 8.06 -0.57
CA ARG A 129 -7.16 8.24 -0.63
C ARG A 129 -7.55 9.56 -1.29
N ILE A 130 -6.92 10.67 -0.91
CA ILE A 130 -7.17 11.99 -1.53
C ILE A 130 -6.94 11.95 -3.05
N ILE A 131 -5.88 11.29 -3.52
CA ILE A 131 -5.60 11.14 -4.95
C ILE A 131 -6.72 10.34 -5.64
N ILE A 132 -7.14 9.24 -5.03
CA ILE A 132 -8.18 8.37 -5.58
C ILE A 132 -9.52 9.09 -5.66
N TYR A 133 -9.93 9.78 -4.59
CA TYR A 133 -11.20 10.52 -4.57
C TYR A 133 -11.25 11.68 -5.58
N LYS A 134 -10.11 12.26 -5.94
CA LYS A 134 -10.03 13.26 -7.03
C LYS A 134 -10.25 12.66 -8.42
N LYS A 135 -10.10 11.34 -8.59
CA LYS A 135 -10.20 10.63 -9.88
C LYS A 135 -11.53 9.89 -10.08
N LEU A 136 -12.25 9.61 -9.00
CA LEU A 136 -13.56 8.94 -9.04
C LEU A 136 -14.65 9.89 -9.54
#